data_AF-A0A527ZPM1-F1
#
_entry.id   AF-A0A527ZPM1-F1
#
_cell.length_a   1.000
_cell.length_b   1.000
_cell.length_c   1.000
_cell.angle_alpha   90.00
_cell.angle_beta   90.00
_cell.angle_gamma   90.00
#
_symmetry.space_group_name_H-M   'P 1'
#
loop_
_entity.id
_entity.type
_entity.pdbx_description
1 polymer ?
#
loop_
_entity_poly.entity_id
_entity_poly.type
_entity_poly.pdbx_seq_one_letter_code
_entity_poly.pdbx_strand_id
1 'polypeptide(L)'
;IDVGALSHPLGVIPETADISGSGKALAYAIARQESEFNIGAVSSAGARGLLQLMPGTARQLAKKAGMTFSQARLTTDAGYNATLGAAFLGEQLGRFDGSYVLTFAGYNAGPSRAAQWVARYGDPRGKDIDAVVDWIERIPYTETRSYVQRVMENYEVYKMRISGKYDIAGDLVNGRS
;
A
#
# COMPACT_ATOMS: atom_id res chain seq x y z
N ILE A 1 20.31 -1.55 21.13
CA ILE A 1 19.60 -2.05 19.93
C ILE A 1 18.36 -1.20 19.78
N ASP A 2 18.25 -0.41 18.71
CA ASP A 2 17.06 0.40 18.44
C ASP A 2 15.91 -0.53 17.98
N VAL A 3 14.95 -0.76 18.87
CA VAL A 3 13.79 -1.64 18.61
C VAL A 3 12.91 -1.08 17.47
N GLY A 4 12.91 0.24 17.27
CA GLY A 4 12.22 0.88 16.15
C GLY A 4 12.85 0.53 14.80
N ALA A 5 14.18 0.50 14.72
CA ALA A 5 14.90 0.11 13.51
C ALA A 5 14.68 -1.36 13.13
N LEU A 6 14.42 -2.24 14.10
CA LEU A 6 14.12 -3.65 13.85
C LEU A 6 12.67 -3.89 13.40
N SER A 7 11.71 -3.13 13.91
CA SER A 7 10.29 -3.30 13.54
C SER A 7 9.93 -2.67 12.20
N HIS A 8 10.67 -1.63 11.81
CA HIS A 8 10.50 -0.91 10.54
C HIS A 8 11.86 -0.78 9.84
N PRO A 9 12.39 -1.79 9.15
CA PRO A 9 13.70 -1.69 8.50
C PRO A 9 13.68 -0.75 7.28
N LEU A 10 14.82 -0.09 7.01
CA LEU A 10 15.12 0.56 5.72
C LEU A 10 16.18 -0.25 4.98
N GLY A 11 16.23 -0.13 3.66
CA GLY A 11 17.24 -0.78 2.82
C GLY A 11 16.88 -2.19 2.33
N VAL A 12 15.72 -2.72 2.74
CA VAL A 12 15.21 -4.02 2.23
C VAL A 12 14.80 -3.91 0.76
N ILE A 13 14.12 -2.83 0.40
CA ILE A 13 13.81 -2.54 -1.01
C ILE A 13 15.09 -1.97 -1.64
N PRO A 14 15.66 -2.63 -2.67
CA PRO A 14 16.88 -2.16 -3.32
C PRO A 14 16.71 -0.76 -3.89
N GLU A 15 17.75 0.06 -3.86
CA GLU A 15 17.72 1.44 -4.40
C GLU A 15 17.48 1.46 -5.92
N THR A 16 17.77 0.36 -6.62
CA THR A 16 17.50 0.19 -8.05
C THR A 16 16.02 -0.05 -8.37
N ALA A 17 15.18 -0.31 -7.35
CA ALA A 17 13.75 -0.48 -7.54
C ALA A 17 13.10 0.89 -7.77
N ASP A 18 12.45 1.08 -8.91
CA ASP A 18 11.61 2.25 -9.13
C ASP A 18 10.33 2.16 -8.29
N ILE A 19 10.30 2.90 -7.19
CA ILE A 19 9.15 3.01 -6.28
C ILE A 19 8.54 4.42 -6.29
N SER A 20 8.88 5.23 -7.29
CA SER A 20 8.38 6.61 -7.42
C SER A 20 6.85 6.66 -7.63
N GLY A 21 6.28 5.62 -8.27
CA GLY A 21 4.85 5.50 -8.53
C GLY A 21 3.98 5.62 -7.26
N SER A 22 4.39 4.99 -6.16
CA SER A 22 3.71 5.07 -4.86
C SER A 22 4.31 6.10 -3.90
N GLY A 23 5.59 6.42 -4.08
CA GLY A 23 6.42 7.07 -3.06
C GLY A 23 7.02 6.06 -2.08
N LYS A 24 8.19 6.41 -1.53
CA LYS A 24 9.03 5.50 -0.73
C LYS A 24 8.36 5.07 0.57
N ALA A 25 7.79 6.00 1.35
CA ALA A 25 7.15 5.67 2.61
C ALA A 25 5.97 4.70 2.44
N LEU A 26 5.17 4.91 1.40
CA LEU A 26 4.01 4.07 1.09
C LEU A 26 4.41 2.65 0.65
N ALA A 27 5.42 2.53 -0.20
CA ALA A 27 5.94 1.21 -0.62
C ALA A 27 6.42 0.39 0.58
N TYR A 28 7.14 1.02 1.51
CA TYR A 28 7.62 0.38 2.72
C TYR A 28 6.49 0.02 3.69
N ALA A 29 5.49 0.89 3.83
CA ALA A 29 4.33 0.65 4.70
C ALA A 29 3.50 -0.56 4.23
N ILE A 30 3.25 -0.65 2.93
CA ILE A 30 2.56 -1.79 2.32
C ILE A 30 3.42 -3.06 2.44
N ALA A 31 4.71 -3.00 2.10
CA ALA A 31 5.59 -4.17 2.22
C ALA A 31 5.67 -4.72 3.65
N ARG A 32 5.69 -3.83 4.65
CA ARG A 32 5.65 -4.20 6.08
C ARG A 32 4.37 -4.94 6.44
N GLN A 33 3.23 -4.48 5.94
CA GLN A 33 1.92 -5.07 6.24
C GLN A 33 1.66 -6.37 5.47
N GLU A 34 2.13 -6.46 4.23
CA GLU A 34 1.83 -7.56 3.31
C GLU A 34 2.73 -8.78 3.51
N SER A 35 4.02 -8.57 3.79
CA SER A 35 5.00 -9.67 3.81
C SER A 35 5.96 -9.62 4.99
N GLU A 36 5.90 -8.57 5.81
CA GLU A 36 6.93 -8.26 6.80
C GLU A 36 8.34 -8.27 6.18
N PHE A 37 8.45 -7.80 4.94
CA PHE A 37 9.67 -7.79 4.12
C PHE A 37 10.19 -9.17 3.69
N ASN A 38 9.40 -10.24 3.82
CA ASN A 38 9.76 -11.54 3.27
C ASN A 38 9.57 -11.58 1.73
N ILE A 39 10.70 -11.53 1.01
CA ILE A 39 10.74 -11.59 -0.46
C ILE A 39 10.13 -12.89 -0.98
N GLY A 40 10.26 -14.00 -0.25
CA GLY A 40 9.75 -15.31 -0.63
C GLY A 40 8.28 -15.55 -0.26
N ALA A 41 7.57 -14.56 0.29
CA ALA A 41 6.20 -14.74 0.77
C ALA A 41 5.23 -15.15 -0.34
N VAL A 42 4.40 -16.15 -0.06
CA VAL A 42 3.29 -16.58 -0.92
C VAL A 42 2.05 -16.75 -0.07
N SER A 43 0.99 -16.00 -0.33
CA SER A 43 -0.29 -16.16 0.39
C SER A 43 -1.03 -17.43 -0.05
N SER A 44 -2.02 -17.83 0.74
CA SER A 44 -2.94 -18.93 0.39
C SER A 44 -3.70 -18.69 -0.92
N ALA A 45 -3.99 -17.42 -1.24
CA ALA A 45 -4.62 -17.02 -2.50
C ALA A 45 -3.62 -16.95 -3.68
N GLY A 46 -2.32 -17.10 -3.42
CA GLY A 46 -1.26 -17.08 -4.44
C GLY A 46 -0.69 -15.70 -4.74
N ALA A 47 -0.91 -14.71 -3.87
CA ALA A 47 -0.22 -13.42 -3.92
C ALA A 47 1.26 -13.60 -3.53
N ARG A 48 2.17 -12.80 -4.11
CA ARG A 48 3.62 -13.10 -4.09
C ARG A 48 4.50 -11.91 -3.74
N GLY A 49 5.51 -12.18 -2.92
CA GLY A 49 6.64 -11.33 -2.58
C GLY A 49 6.30 -10.13 -1.71
N LEU A 50 7.18 -9.13 -1.75
CA LEU A 50 7.18 -7.99 -0.82
C LEU A 50 5.83 -7.26 -0.75
N LEU A 51 5.24 -6.94 -1.89
CA LEU A 51 3.97 -6.20 -1.98
C LEU A 51 2.78 -7.13 -2.31
N GLN A 52 2.95 -8.46 -2.14
CA GLN A 52 1.89 -9.46 -2.35
C GLN A 52 1.09 -9.27 -3.64
N LEU A 53 1.77 -9.32 -4.79
CA LEU A 53 1.12 -9.20 -6.09
C LEU A 53 0.55 -10.53 -6.57
N MET A 54 -0.68 -10.49 -7.06
CA MET A 54 -1.25 -11.59 -7.84
C MET A 54 -0.52 -11.74 -9.19
N PRO A 55 -0.17 -12.96 -9.64
CA PRO A 55 0.55 -13.15 -10.91
C PRO A 55 -0.14 -12.54 -12.14
N GLY A 56 -1.48 -12.58 -12.18
CA GLY A 56 -2.25 -11.93 -13.25
C GLY A 56 -2.08 -10.42 -13.27
N THR A 57 -2.17 -9.77 -12.10
CA THR A 57 -1.93 -8.33 -11.92
C THR A 57 -0.50 -7.96 -12.28
N ALA A 58 0.48 -8.70 -11.76
CA ALA A 58 1.90 -8.49 -12.06
C ALA A 58 2.23 -8.60 -13.56
N ARG A 59 1.57 -9.50 -14.29
CA ARG A 59 1.75 -9.62 -15.74
C ARG A 59 1.26 -8.39 -16.49
N GLN A 60 0.11 -7.84 -16.09
CA GLN A 60 -0.42 -6.61 -16.69
C GLN A 60 0.49 -5.41 -16.40
N LEU A 61 0.96 -5.28 -15.16
CA LEU A 61 1.85 -4.20 -14.74
C LEU A 61 3.21 -4.28 -15.44
N ALA A 62 3.80 -5.48 -15.55
CA ALA A 62 5.05 -5.68 -16.27
C ALA A 62 4.92 -5.23 -17.73
N LYS A 63 3.82 -5.59 -18.40
CA LYS A 63 3.53 -5.14 -19.76
C LYS A 63 3.42 -3.61 -19.85
N LYS A 64 2.70 -2.97 -18.94
CA LYS A 64 2.55 -1.49 -18.91
C LYS A 64 3.89 -0.78 -18.66
N ALA A 65 4.74 -1.35 -17.81
CA ALA A 65 6.06 -0.83 -17.48
C ALA A 65 7.15 -1.17 -18.53
N GLY A 66 6.81 -1.85 -19.63
CA GLY A 66 7.80 -2.28 -20.62
C GLY A 66 8.79 -3.35 -20.11
N MET A 67 8.43 -4.06 -19.03
CA MET A 67 9.25 -5.09 -18.40
C MET A 67 8.81 -6.49 -18.85
N THR A 68 9.78 -7.40 -19.00
CA THR A 68 9.48 -8.82 -19.21
C THR A 68 8.87 -9.44 -17.96
N PHE A 69 7.66 -9.99 -18.08
CA PHE A 69 7.01 -10.68 -16.97
C PHE A 69 7.76 -11.97 -16.60
N SER A 70 8.11 -12.10 -15.33
CA SER A 70 8.58 -13.35 -14.72
C SER A 70 7.88 -13.60 -13.39
N GLN A 71 7.14 -14.72 -13.31
CA GLN A 71 6.46 -15.11 -12.07
C GLN A 71 7.45 -15.50 -10.96
N ALA A 72 8.57 -16.13 -11.31
CA ALA A 72 9.60 -16.53 -10.34
C ALA A 72 10.22 -15.29 -9.67
N ARG A 73 10.51 -14.24 -10.45
CA ARG A 73 11.05 -12.98 -9.92
C ARG A 73 10.14 -12.28 -8.92
N LEU A 74 8.84 -12.59 -8.90
CA LEU A 74 7.96 -12.06 -7.86
C LEU A 74 8.36 -12.50 -6.45
N THR A 75 9.03 -13.65 -6.30
CA THR A 75 9.46 -14.20 -4.99
C THR A 75 10.97 -14.30 -4.81
N THR A 76 11.76 -13.94 -5.83
CA THR A 76 13.24 -14.04 -5.80
C THR A 76 13.94 -12.71 -6.04
N ASP A 77 13.23 -11.68 -6.46
CA ASP A 77 13.79 -10.38 -6.83
C ASP A 77 12.95 -9.28 -6.17
N ALA A 78 13.47 -8.78 -5.05
CA ALA A 78 12.86 -7.70 -4.27
C ALA A 78 12.60 -6.45 -5.10
N GLY A 79 13.55 -6.07 -5.96
CA GLY A 79 13.45 -4.87 -6.78
C GLY A 79 12.35 -5.01 -7.83
N TYR A 80 12.30 -6.16 -8.50
CA TYR A 80 11.23 -6.45 -9.47
C TYR A 80 9.84 -6.45 -8.83
N ASN A 81 9.68 -7.10 -7.67
CA ASN A 81 8.40 -7.10 -6.95
C ASN A 81 8.00 -5.69 -6.49
N ALA A 82 8.94 -4.96 -5.89
CA ALA A 82 8.71 -3.60 -5.41
C ALA A 82 8.37 -2.62 -6.53
N THR A 83 9.05 -2.70 -7.68
CA THR A 83 8.74 -1.84 -8.83
C THR A 83 7.34 -2.07 -9.37
N LEU A 84 6.95 -3.33 -9.59
CA LEU A 84 5.59 -3.64 -10.04
C LEU A 84 4.54 -3.25 -8.99
N GLY A 85 4.82 -3.49 -7.71
CA GLY A 85 3.88 -3.19 -6.62
C GLY A 85 3.71 -1.68 -6.41
N ALA A 86 4.79 -0.91 -6.51
CA ALA A 86 4.72 0.54 -6.45
C ALA A 86 3.98 1.15 -7.65
N ALA A 87 4.15 0.58 -8.85
CA ALA A 87 3.37 0.97 -10.02
C ALA A 87 1.87 0.69 -9.79
N PHE A 88 1.52 -0.47 -9.25
CA PHE A 88 0.14 -0.81 -8.91
C PHE A 88 -0.46 0.15 -7.88
N LEU A 89 0.27 0.42 -6.80
CA LEU A 89 -0.13 1.40 -5.79
C LEU A 89 -0.32 2.79 -6.39
N GLY A 90 0.53 3.20 -7.33
CA GLY A 90 0.36 4.45 -8.09
C GLY A 90 -0.95 4.49 -8.88
N GLU A 91 -1.30 3.40 -9.59
CA GLU A 91 -2.60 3.29 -10.29
C GLU A 91 -3.79 3.36 -9.32
N GLN A 92 -3.66 2.75 -8.14
CA GLN A 92 -4.70 2.75 -7.11
C GLN A 92 -4.87 4.11 -6.46
N LEU A 93 -3.78 4.81 -6.16
CA LEU A 93 -3.82 6.21 -5.71
C LEU A 93 -4.53 7.09 -6.73
N GLY A 94 -4.16 6.97 -8.02
CA GLY A 94 -4.80 7.73 -9.10
C GLY A 94 -6.30 7.43 -9.23
N ARG A 95 -6.72 6.17 -9.02
CA ARG A 95 -8.14 5.77 -9.05
C ARG A 95 -8.98 6.45 -7.96
N PHE A 96 -8.38 6.75 -6.81
CA PHE A 96 -9.07 7.34 -5.67
C PHE A 96 -8.69 8.79 -5.40
N ASP A 97 -8.21 9.50 -6.43
CA ASP A 97 -7.80 10.91 -6.37
C ASP A 97 -6.82 11.19 -5.21
N GLY A 98 -5.87 10.29 -5.00
CA GLY A 98 -4.83 10.41 -3.97
C GLY A 98 -5.24 9.95 -2.56
N SER A 99 -6.52 9.60 -2.31
CA SER A 99 -6.97 9.18 -0.98
C SER A 99 -6.29 7.89 -0.50
N TYR A 100 -5.52 7.96 0.59
CA TYR A 100 -4.89 6.78 1.19
C TYR A 100 -5.91 5.80 1.76
N VAL A 101 -6.93 6.29 2.47
CA VAL A 101 -7.99 5.45 3.06
C VAL A 101 -8.67 4.58 2.00
N LEU A 102 -9.12 5.19 0.90
CA LEU A 102 -9.79 4.46 -0.19
C LEU A 102 -8.82 3.57 -0.95
N THR A 103 -7.56 4.01 -1.12
CA THR A 103 -6.51 3.21 -1.76
C THR A 103 -6.25 1.93 -1.00
N PHE A 104 -6.09 1.98 0.33
CA PHE A 104 -5.81 0.80 1.15
C PHE A 104 -7.00 -0.13 1.26
N ALA A 105 -8.21 0.43 1.41
CA ALA A 105 -9.45 -0.34 1.34
C ALA A 105 -9.56 -1.06 0.00
N GLY A 106 -9.26 -0.38 -1.11
CA GLY A 106 -9.26 -0.95 -2.46
C GLY A 106 -8.13 -1.94 -2.72
N TYR A 107 -6.98 -1.80 -2.06
CA TYR A 107 -5.86 -2.72 -2.17
C TYR A 107 -6.20 -4.08 -1.53
N ASN A 108 -6.75 -4.05 -0.31
CA ASN A 108 -7.08 -5.26 0.44
C ASN A 108 -8.41 -5.91 0.01
N ALA A 109 -9.49 -5.13 -0.16
CA ALA A 109 -10.82 -5.67 -0.49
C ALA A 109 -11.18 -5.60 -1.99
N GLY A 110 -10.33 -4.98 -2.80
CA GLY A 110 -10.58 -4.73 -4.22
C GLY A 110 -11.23 -3.36 -4.48
N PRO A 111 -10.89 -2.68 -5.60
CA PRO A 111 -11.37 -1.32 -5.88
C PRO A 111 -12.89 -1.20 -5.95
N SER A 112 -13.56 -2.23 -6.45
CA SER A 112 -15.03 -2.27 -6.55
C SER A 112 -15.70 -2.25 -5.18
N ARG A 113 -15.08 -2.86 -4.15
CA ARG A 113 -15.61 -2.84 -2.78
C ARG A 113 -15.48 -1.45 -2.17
N ALA A 114 -14.31 -0.82 -2.31
CA ALA A 114 -14.10 0.55 -1.85
C ALA A 114 -15.12 1.52 -2.48
N ALA A 115 -15.37 1.42 -3.80
CA ALA A 115 -16.37 2.22 -4.49
C ALA A 115 -17.82 1.95 -3.98
N GLN A 116 -18.16 0.70 -3.70
CA GLN A 116 -19.47 0.34 -3.11
C GLN A 116 -19.64 0.96 -1.71
N TRP A 117 -18.59 0.97 -0.89
CA TRP A 117 -18.64 1.57 0.44
C TRP A 117 -18.73 3.09 0.39
N VAL A 118 -18.07 3.74 -0.57
CA VAL A 118 -18.28 5.17 -0.85
C VAL A 118 -19.74 5.45 -1.20
N ALA A 119 -20.34 4.67 -2.11
CA ALA A 119 -21.74 4.83 -2.48
C ALA A 119 -22.70 4.59 -1.30
N ARG A 120 -22.34 3.71 -0.36
CA ARG A 120 -23.18 3.34 0.78
C ARG A 120 -23.07 4.29 1.99
N TYR A 121 -21.87 4.79 2.28
CA TYR A 121 -21.58 5.55 3.50
C TYR A 121 -21.24 7.02 3.26
N GLY A 122 -21.16 7.44 1.99
CA GLY A 122 -20.66 8.74 1.58
C GLY A 122 -19.17 8.69 1.23
N ASP A 123 -18.71 9.70 0.49
CA ASP A 123 -17.30 9.86 0.14
C ASP A 123 -16.53 10.51 1.31
N PRO A 124 -15.49 9.85 1.86
CA PRO A 124 -14.71 10.41 2.97
C PRO A 124 -13.77 11.54 2.54
N ARG A 125 -13.53 11.71 1.23
CA ARG A 125 -12.55 12.70 0.74
C ARG A 125 -13.05 14.13 0.98
N GLY A 126 -12.13 14.99 1.40
CA GLY A 126 -12.41 16.41 1.68
C GLY A 126 -13.34 16.63 2.90
N LYS A 127 -13.52 15.62 3.74
CA LYS A 127 -14.24 15.73 5.01
C LYS A 127 -13.27 16.03 6.15
N ASP A 128 -13.81 16.45 7.29
CA ASP A 128 -13.02 16.57 8.51
C ASP A 128 -12.53 15.19 9.00
N ILE A 129 -11.59 15.22 9.94
CA ILE A 129 -10.93 14.02 10.45
C ILE A 129 -11.92 13.05 11.11
N ASP A 130 -12.92 13.56 11.83
CA ASP A 130 -13.90 12.73 12.54
C ASP A 130 -14.76 11.95 11.54
N ALA A 131 -15.23 12.60 10.48
CA ALA A 131 -15.98 11.94 9.42
C ALA A 131 -15.14 10.90 8.65
N VAL A 132 -13.84 11.14 8.45
CA VAL A 132 -12.93 10.16 7.84
C VAL A 132 -12.76 8.94 8.74
N VAL A 133 -12.51 9.13 10.04
CA VAL A 133 -12.37 8.04 11.02
C VAL A 133 -13.67 7.23 11.11
N ASP A 134 -14.83 7.90 11.19
CA ASP A 134 -16.14 7.25 11.18
C ASP A 134 -16.35 6.41 9.92
N TRP A 135 -15.87 6.87 8.77
CA TRP A 135 -15.95 6.11 7.52
C TRP A 135 -15.10 4.84 7.58
N ILE A 136 -13.87 4.93 8.10
CA ILE A 136 -13.00 3.77 8.33
C ILE A 136 -13.70 2.75 9.23
N GLU A 137 -14.31 3.21 10.32
CA GLU A 137 -15.03 2.34 11.27
C GLU A 137 -16.30 1.70 10.70
N ARG A 138 -16.85 2.25 9.61
CA ARG A 138 -18.00 1.66 8.90
C ARG A 138 -17.60 0.58 7.89
N ILE A 139 -16.31 0.39 7.59
CA ILE A 139 -15.84 -0.68 6.69
C ILE A 139 -16.34 -2.04 7.23
N PRO A 140 -17.18 -2.79 6.48
CA PRO A 140 -17.81 -4.01 6.98
C PRO A 140 -16.85 -5.17 7.22
N TYR A 141 -15.74 -5.20 6.49
CA TYR A 141 -14.73 -6.24 6.62
C TYR A 141 -13.74 -5.83 7.69
N THR A 142 -13.76 -6.52 8.83
CA THR A 142 -12.85 -6.26 9.95
C THR A 142 -11.40 -6.32 9.51
N GLU A 143 -11.04 -7.30 8.67
CA GLU A 143 -9.70 -7.42 8.10
C GLU A 143 -9.30 -6.15 7.33
N THR A 144 -10.16 -5.66 6.44
CA THR A 144 -9.89 -4.46 5.65
C THR A 144 -9.81 -3.20 6.52
N ARG A 145 -10.66 -3.10 7.54
CA ARG A 145 -10.59 -1.98 8.49
C ARG A 145 -9.27 -1.96 9.23
N SER A 146 -8.87 -3.08 9.83
CA SER A 146 -7.58 -3.22 10.51
C SER A 146 -6.42 -3.02 9.55
N TYR A 147 -6.56 -3.43 8.29
CA TYR A 147 -5.55 -3.20 7.26
C TYR A 147 -5.35 -1.69 7.00
N VAL A 148 -6.42 -0.93 6.79
CA VAL A 148 -6.34 0.53 6.58
C VAL A 148 -5.62 1.20 7.76
N GLN A 149 -6.01 0.87 8.99
CA GLN A 149 -5.39 1.41 10.21
C GLN A 149 -3.90 1.09 10.29
N ARG A 150 -3.52 -0.18 10.13
CA ARG A 150 -2.13 -0.63 10.23
C ARG A 150 -1.25 -0.05 9.12
N VAL A 151 -1.75 0.06 7.89
CA VAL A 151 -0.98 0.66 6.81
C VAL A 151 -0.78 2.15 7.03
N MET A 152 -1.80 2.88 7.52
CA MET A 152 -1.65 4.28 7.90
C MET A 152 -0.62 4.46 9.02
N GLU A 153 -0.66 3.63 10.07
CA GLU A 153 0.36 3.63 11.13
C GLU A 153 1.77 3.40 10.59
N ASN A 154 1.95 2.35 9.78
CA ASN A 154 3.23 2.04 9.15
C ASN A 154 3.70 3.19 8.25
N TYR A 155 2.77 3.82 7.50
CA TYR A 155 3.07 4.94 6.63
C TYR A 155 3.64 6.11 7.40
N GLU A 156 3.03 6.52 8.52
CA GLU A 156 3.55 7.62 9.34
C GLU A 156 4.93 7.30 9.92
N VAL A 157 5.16 6.06 10.37
CA VAL A 157 6.48 5.65 10.86
C VAL A 157 7.53 5.76 9.77
N TYR A 158 7.23 5.30 8.55
CA TYR A 158 8.16 5.43 7.43
C TYR A 158 8.31 6.88 6.94
N LYS A 159 7.23 7.66 6.92
CA LYS A 159 7.25 9.10 6.57
C LYS A 159 8.17 9.85 7.52
N MET A 160 8.04 9.60 8.83
CA MET A 160 8.91 10.19 9.85
C MET A 160 10.37 9.76 9.65
N ARG A 161 10.63 8.48 9.46
CA ARG A 161 12.02 7.97 9.31
C ARG A 161 12.71 8.42 8.02
N ILE A 162 11.94 8.67 6.95
CA ILE A 162 12.48 9.07 5.65
C ILE A 162 12.58 10.60 5.52
N SER A 163 11.60 11.36 6.03
CA SER A 163 11.50 12.80 5.81
C SER A 163 11.68 13.66 7.06
N GLY A 164 11.69 13.05 8.25
CA GLY A 164 11.71 13.75 9.53
C GLY A 164 10.37 14.40 9.91
N LYS A 165 9.28 14.07 9.19
CA LYS A 165 7.94 14.63 9.40
C LYS A 165 6.87 13.53 9.41
N TYR A 166 5.80 13.75 10.16
CA TYR A 166 4.58 12.95 10.15
C TYR A 166 3.38 13.91 10.24
N ASP A 167 2.22 13.53 9.69
CA ASP A 167 0.99 14.33 9.78
C ASP A 167 -0.23 13.42 9.57
N ILE A 168 -0.47 12.52 10.53
CA ILE A 168 -1.54 11.52 10.41
C ILE A 168 -2.91 12.13 10.09
N ALA A 169 -3.24 13.29 10.67
CA ALA A 169 -4.53 13.95 10.43
C ALA A 169 -4.60 14.49 8.99
N GLY A 170 -3.55 15.19 8.54
CA GLY A 170 -3.46 15.69 7.17
C GLY A 170 -3.43 14.56 6.14
N ASP A 171 -2.70 13.48 6.39
CA ASP A 171 -2.57 12.32 5.50
C ASP A 171 -3.87 11.48 5.43
N LEU A 172 -4.62 11.37 6.54
CA LEU A 172 -5.95 10.73 6.52
C LEU A 172 -6.96 11.54 5.70
N VAL A 173 -6.97 12.86 5.85
CA VAL A 173 -7.94 13.75 5.20
C VAL A 173 -7.61 14.00 3.73
N ASN A 174 -6.35 14.30 3.44
CA ASN A 174 -5.91 14.77 2.12
C ASN A 174 -5.25 13.67 1.29
N GLY A 175 -4.81 12.57 1.90
CA GLY A 175 -4.09 11.51 1.21
C GLY A 175 -2.76 12.00 0.65
N ARG A 176 -2.45 11.61 -0.59
CA ARG A 176 -1.26 12.08 -1.31
C ARG A 176 -1.44 13.53 -1.77
N SER A 177 -0.80 14.45 -1.05
CA SER A 177 -0.62 15.87 -1.40
C SER A 177 0.71 16.14 -2.11
#